data_AF-A0A8H6DCA5-F1
#
_entry.id   AF-A0A8H6DCA5-F1
#
_cell.length_a   1.000
_cell.length_b   1.000
_cell.length_c   1.000
_cell.angle_alpha   90.00
_cell.angle_beta   90.00
_cell.angle_gamma   90.00
#
_symmetry.space_group_name_H-M   'P 1'
#
loop_
_entity.id
_entity.type
_entity.pdbx_description
1 polymer ?
#
loop_
_entity_poly.entity_id
_entity_poly.type
_entity_poly.pdbx_seq_one_letter_code
_entity_poly.pdbx_strand_id
1 'polypeptide(L)'
;MQRFEIHFEDNGRKWSHCIGPRSTAMQFLYFDKSSEFPDKIIGCYVTMEQNVPIGLRFSNRSQTITAGKPGEDETVYPPQVNGGGWMTGIFCQWSDRDSPDAKLASFGVYFADD
;
A
#
# COMPACT_ATOMS: atom_id res chain seq x y z
N MET A 1 -1.71 7.47 -12.26
CA MET A 1 -2.11 6.97 -10.92
C MET A 1 -1.53 7.91 -9.88
N GLN A 2 -2.24 8.24 -8.79
CA GLN A 2 -1.69 9.12 -7.75
C GLN A 2 -0.56 8.40 -7.00
N ARG A 3 0.57 9.09 -6.77
CA ARG A 3 1.72 8.60 -5.99
C ARG A 3 1.33 8.42 -4.53
N PHE A 4 1.97 7.47 -3.85
CA PHE A 4 1.99 7.43 -2.40
C PHE A 4 3.43 7.28 -1.90
N GLU A 5 3.72 7.81 -0.73
CA GLU A 5 5.01 7.63 -0.06
C GLU A 5 4.77 6.78 1.19
N ILE A 6 5.54 5.72 1.32
CA ILE A 6 5.51 4.87 2.51
C ILE A 6 6.63 5.35 3.42
N HIS A 7 6.28 5.67 4.66
CA HIS A 7 7.24 5.99 5.71
C HIS A 7 7.41 4.79 6.61
N PHE A 8 8.66 4.35 6.76
CA PHE A 8 9.05 3.26 7.62
C PHE A 8 9.80 3.84 8.82
N GLU A 9 9.56 3.24 9.97
CA GLU A 9 10.36 3.48 11.15
C GLU A 9 10.65 2.15 11.82
N ASP A 10 11.92 1.87 12.11
CA ASP A 10 12.35 0.70 12.86
C ASP A 10 13.51 1.07 13.79
N ASN A 11 13.42 0.71 15.08
CA ASN A 11 14.45 0.98 16.09
C ASN A 11 14.95 2.44 16.09
N GLY A 12 14.03 3.41 15.94
CA GLY A 12 14.33 4.84 15.88
C GLY A 12 14.90 5.34 14.54
N ARG A 13 15.21 4.45 13.59
CA ARG A 13 15.59 4.80 12.23
C ARG A 13 14.35 5.05 11.38
N LYS A 14 14.32 6.18 10.68
CA LYS A 14 13.24 6.57 9.77
C LYS A 14 13.75 6.57 8.33
N TRP A 15 13.00 5.97 7.42
CA TRP A 15 13.24 6.11 5.99
C TRP A 15 11.91 6.12 5.24
N SER A 16 11.88 6.77 4.09
CA SER A 16 10.70 6.79 3.24
C SER A 16 11.00 6.20 1.88
N HIS A 17 9.98 5.63 1.26
CA HIS A 17 10.04 5.15 -0.11
C HIS A 17 8.88 5.73 -0.91
N CYS A 18 9.23 6.52 -1.91
CA CYS A 18 8.27 7.10 -2.84
C CYS A 18 7.92 6.07 -3.92
N ILE A 19 6.63 5.82 -4.10
CA ILE A 19 6.12 4.95 -5.15
C ILE A 19 5.38 5.83 -6.19
N GLY A 20 5.99 6.02 -7.36
CA GLY A 20 5.48 6.83 -8.50
C GLY A 20 6.22 8.17 -8.77
N PRO A 21 5.78 8.95 -9.80
CA PRO A 21 6.41 10.21 -10.20
C PRO A 21 6.36 11.31 -9.12
N ARG A 22 7.41 12.14 -9.03
CA ARG A 22 7.67 13.02 -7.87
C ARG A 22 6.73 14.24 -7.70
N SER A 23 5.72 14.44 -8.55
CA SER A 23 5.04 15.74 -8.70
C SER A 23 3.68 15.93 -8.00
N THR A 24 3.17 14.98 -7.19
CA THR A 24 1.84 15.09 -6.54
C THR A 24 1.81 14.76 -5.05
N ALA A 25 0.74 15.25 -4.38
CA ALA A 25 0.51 15.30 -2.94
C ALA A 25 0.68 13.96 -2.21
N MET A 26 1.28 13.99 -1.02
CA MET A 26 1.57 12.82 -0.21
C MET A 26 0.44 12.53 0.76
N GLN A 27 -0.03 11.29 0.78
CA GLN A 27 -0.95 10.77 1.79
C GLN A 27 -0.19 9.91 2.79
N PHE A 28 -0.58 9.95 4.06
CA PHE A 28 0.10 9.25 5.15
C PHE A 28 -0.88 8.34 5.89
N LEU A 29 -0.43 7.14 6.23
CA LEU A 29 -1.08 6.28 7.21
C LEU A 29 -0.16 6.23 8.43
N TYR A 30 -0.63 6.73 9.57
CA TYR A 30 0.16 6.77 10.79
C TYR A 30 -0.06 5.48 11.58
N PHE A 31 1.02 4.91 12.10
CA PHE A 31 0.96 3.76 12.99
C PHE A 31 1.34 4.21 14.38
N ASP A 32 0.39 4.14 15.32
CA ASP A 32 0.72 4.38 16.70
C ASP A 32 1.52 3.20 17.26
N LYS A 33 2.81 3.44 17.48
CA LYS A 33 3.73 2.49 18.10
C LYS A 33 3.71 2.53 19.63
N SER A 34 3.06 3.53 20.22
CA SER A 34 2.97 3.69 21.68
C SER A 34 1.86 2.85 22.31
N SER A 35 0.98 2.29 21.49
CA SER A 35 -0.05 1.34 21.90
C SER A 35 0.55 -0.02 22.28
N GLU A 36 0.00 -0.64 23.33
CA GLU A 36 0.28 -2.02 23.73
C GLU A 36 0.08 -3.02 22.57
N PHE A 37 -0.81 -2.67 21.64
CA PHE A 37 -1.00 -3.33 20.35
C PHE A 37 -0.65 -2.32 19.24
N PRO A 38 0.58 -2.35 18.70
CA PRO A 38 0.97 -1.39 17.67
C PRO A 38 0.03 -1.49 16.48
N ASP A 39 -0.35 -0.35 15.91
CA ASP A 39 -1.19 -0.34 14.72
C ASP A 39 -0.46 -1.05 13.57
N LYS A 40 -1.21 -1.87 12.82
CA LYS A 40 -0.69 -2.63 11.67
C LYS A 40 -1.64 -2.44 10.48
N ILE A 41 -1.10 -2.60 9.26
CA ILE A 41 -1.96 -2.73 8.06
C ILE A 41 -2.54 -4.14 8.07
N ILE A 42 -3.85 -4.21 8.17
CA ILE A 42 -4.62 -5.47 8.25
C ILE A 42 -5.36 -5.79 6.96
N GLY A 43 -5.48 -4.80 6.06
CA GLY A 43 -6.16 -4.95 4.79
C GLY A 43 -5.40 -4.26 3.67
N CYS A 44 -5.29 -4.96 2.55
CA CYS A 44 -4.91 -4.40 1.27
C CYS A 44 -5.97 -4.82 0.25
N TYR A 45 -6.43 -3.87 -0.55
CA TYR A 45 -7.43 -4.07 -1.59
C TYR A 45 -6.89 -3.51 -2.89
N VAL A 46 -7.21 -4.20 -3.99
CA VAL A 46 -6.76 -3.83 -5.33
C VAL A 46 -7.95 -3.78 -6.29
N THR A 47 -7.99 -2.73 -7.11
CA THR A 47 -8.84 -2.65 -8.29
C THR A 47 -7.99 -2.89 -9.53
N MET A 48 -8.42 -3.84 -10.36
CA MET A 48 -7.70 -4.26 -11.56
C MET A 48 -8.50 -3.86 -12.80
N GLU A 49 -7.85 -3.24 -13.78
CA GLU A 49 -8.42 -2.98 -15.10
C GLU A 49 -7.55 -3.67 -16.15
N GLN A 50 -8.12 -4.58 -16.93
CA GLN A 50 -7.36 -5.34 -17.96
C GLN A 50 -6.09 -6.03 -17.40
N ASN A 51 -6.18 -6.60 -16.19
CA ASN A 51 -5.07 -7.22 -15.44
C ASN A 51 -3.96 -6.24 -14.97
N VAL A 52 -4.21 -4.95 -15.02
CA VAL A 52 -3.29 -3.92 -14.52
C VAL A 52 -3.90 -3.32 -13.25
N PRO A 53 -3.14 -3.25 -12.13
CA PRO A 53 -3.60 -2.54 -10.95
C PRO A 53 -3.87 -1.07 -11.29
N ILE A 54 -5.05 -0.55 -10.98
CA ILE A 54 -5.39 0.87 -11.19
C ILE A 54 -5.68 1.62 -9.89
N GLY A 55 -6.01 0.89 -8.82
CA GLY A 55 -6.31 1.41 -7.51
C GLY A 55 -5.82 0.48 -6.41
N LEU A 56 -5.28 1.06 -5.35
CA LEU A 56 -4.90 0.37 -4.12
C LEU A 56 -5.57 1.05 -2.94
N ARG A 57 -6.04 0.25 -1.98
CA ARG A 57 -6.50 0.73 -0.69
C ARG A 57 -5.82 -0.06 0.41
N PHE A 58 -5.22 0.63 1.36
CA PHE A 58 -4.66 0.03 2.55
C PHE A 58 -5.47 0.47 3.76
N SER A 59 -5.71 -0.44 4.70
CA SER A 59 -6.48 -0.16 5.90
C SER A 59 -5.78 -0.66 7.16
N ASN A 60 -5.82 0.16 8.21
CA ASN A 60 -5.62 -0.27 9.58
C ASN A 60 -6.99 -0.28 10.31
N ARG A 61 -6.99 -0.35 11.65
CA ARG A 61 -8.23 -0.39 12.45
C ARG A 61 -9.08 0.89 12.39
N SER A 62 -8.47 2.04 12.09
CA SER A 62 -9.10 3.36 12.26
C SER A 62 -9.03 4.24 11.01
N GLN A 63 -8.21 3.87 10.03
CA GLN A 63 -7.84 4.70 8.89
C GLN A 63 -7.70 3.85 7.63
N THR A 64 -7.93 4.51 6.50
CA THR A 64 -7.63 3.97 5.17
C THR A 64 -6.85 4.99 4.36
N ILE A 65 -6.01 4.50 3.48
CA ILE A 65 -5.28 5.31 2.50
C ILE A 65 -5.51 4.71 1.13
N THR A 66 -5.73 5.56 0.13
CA THR A 66 -6.01 5.15 -1.23
C THR A 66 -4.95 5.71 -2.18
N ALA A 67 -4.54 4.88 -3.13
CA ALA A 67 -3.66 5.27 -4.21
C ALA A 67 -4.31 4.91 -5.55
N GLY A 68 -4.25 5.83 -6.52
CA GLY A 68 -4.86 5.61 -7.83
C GLY A 68 -6.36 5.83 -7.86
N LYS A 69 -7.08 4.92 -8.53
CA LYS A 69 -8.54 4.95 -8.71
C LYS A 69 -9.14 3.65 -8.17
N PRO A 70 -9.35 3.54 -6.85
CA PRO A 70 -10.12 2.42 -6.30
C PRO A 70 -11.54 2.45 -6.89
N GLY A 71 -12.03 1.29 -7.30
CA GLY A 71 -13.39 1.08 -7.81
C GLY A 71 -14.25 0.31 -6.82
N GLU A 72 -15.56 0.21 -7.10
CA GLU A 72 -16.50 -0.60 -6.32
C GLU A 72 -16.21 -2.11 -6.40
N ASP A 73 -15.47 -2.52 -7.43
CA ASP A 73 -15.05 -3.89 -7.73
C ASP A 73 -13.68 -4.26 -7.13
N GLU A 74 -13.22 -3.53 -6.11
CA GLU A 74 -11.98 -3.86 -5.41
C GLU A 74 -12.02 -5.26 -4.76
N THR A 75 -10.88 -5.93 -4.76
CA THR A 75 -10.72 -7.28 -4.20
C THR A 75 -9.66 -7.28 -3.10
N VAL A 76 -9.86 -8.11 -2.08
CA VAL A 76 -8.86 -8.31 -1.01
C VAL A 76 -7.60 -8.93 -1.61
N TYR A 77 -6.43 -8.37 -1.26
CA TYR A 77 -5.14 -8.80 -1.79
C TYR A 77 -4.07 -8.94 -0.69
N PRO A 78 -3.35 -10.07 -0.60
CA PRO A 78 -3.62 -11.31 -1.34
C PRO A 78 -4.96 -11.88 -0.86
N PRO A 79 -5.57 -12.81 -1.62
CA PRO A 79 -6.74 -13.55 -1.13
C PRO A 79 -6.38 -14.17 0.22
N GLN A 80 -6.96 -13.66 1.32
CA GLN A 80 -6.58 -14.11 2.65
C GLN A 80 -6.99 -15.58 2.82
N VAL A 81 -5.99 -16.45 3.03
CA VAL A 81 -6.21 -17.89 3.22
C VAL A 81 -6.38 -18.22 4.72
N ASN A 82 -5.74 -17.43 5.60
CA ASN A 82 -5.82 -17.55 7.05
C ASN A 82 -6.01 -16.14 7.66
N GLY A 83 -7.12 -15.92 8.37
CA GLY A 83 -7.56 -14.60 8.84
C GLY A 83 -6.81 -14.04 10.06
N GLY A 84 -5.47 -14.06 10.06
CA GLY A 84 -4.66 -13.65 11.22
C GLY A 84 -3.36 -12.88 10.93
N GLY A 85 -3.04 -12.57 9.67
CA GLY A 85 -1.77 -11.92 9.33
C GLY A 85 -1.85 -10.39 9.20
N TRP A 86 -0.69 -9.72 9.27
CA TRP A 86 -0.55 -8.30 8.89
C TRP A 86 0.47 -8.11 7.80
N MET A 87 0.33 -7.01 7.07
CA MET A 87 1.26 -6.65 6.00
C MET A 87 2.56 -6.09 6.60
N THR A 88 3.70 -6.64 6.19
CA THR A 88 5.04 -6.21 6.60
C THR A 88 5.79 -5.46 5.52
N GLY A 89 5.31 -5.50 4.28
CA GLY A 89 5.93 -4.79 3.18
C GLY A 89 5.14 -4.84 1.89
N ILE A 90 5.57 -4.01 0.94
CA ILE A 90 5.01 -3.88 -0.40
C ILE A 90 6.18 -3.96 -1.39
N PHE A 91 5.98 -4.67 -2.49
CA PHE A 91 6.85 -4.59 -3.66
C PHE A 91 6.02 -4.29 -4.91
N CYS A 92 6.59 -3.56 -5.85
CA CYS A 92 5.88 -3.18 -7.06
C CYS A 92 6.81 -2.92 -8.23
N GLN A 93 6.27 -3.02 -9.43
CA GLN A 93 6.93 -2.65 -10.68
C GLN A 93 6.08 -1.63 -11.43
N TRP A 94 6.73 -0.65 -12.04
CA TRP A 94 6.11 0.35 -12.90
C TRP A 94 6.51 0.10 -14.35
N SER A 95 5.61 0.39 -15.29
CA SER A 95 5.83 0.20 -16.73
C SER A 95 7.00 1.04 -17.27
N ASP A 96 7.12 2.27 -16.77
CA ASP A 96 8.20 3.22 -17.03
C ASP A 96 8.20 4.25 -15.90
N ARG A 97 9.06 4.04 -14.89
CA ARG A 97 9.04 4.79 -13.62
C ARG A 97 9.25 6.29 -13.80
N ASP A 98 10.02 6.68 -14.81
CA ASP A 98 10.46 8.06 -15.00
C ASP A 98 9.51 8.84 -15.93
N SER A 99 8.54 8.15 -16.54
CA SER A 99 7.50 8.76 -17.37
C SER A 99 6.38 9.37 -16.52
N PRO A 100 5.82 10.53 -16.92
CA PRO A 100 4.59 11.06 -16.32
C PRO A 100 3.39 10.10 -16.49
N ASP A 101 3.44 9.20 -17.48
CA ASP A 101 2.43 8.19 -17.75
C ASP A 101 2.71 6.84 -17.07
N ALA A 102 3.64 6.80 -16.11
CA ALA A 102 3.96 5.60 -15.35
C ALA A 102 2.69 4.94 -14.78
N LYS A 103 2.46 3.66 -15.15
CA LYS A 103 1.40 2.82 -14.60
C LYS A 103 2.01 1.73 -13.72
N LEU A 104 1.30 1.36 -12.67
CA LEU A 104 1.65 0.22 -11.83
C LEU A 104 1.48 -1.03 -12.70
N ALA A 105 2.58 -1.66 -13.07
CA ALA A 105 2.56 -2.85 -13.92
C ALA A 105 2.28 -4.11 -13.09
N SER A 106 2.86 -4.18 -11.89
CA SER A 106 2.63 -5.26 -10.96
C SER A 106 2.76 -4.78 -9.52
N PHE A 107 2.10 -5.50 -8.62
CA PHE A 107 2.04 -5.19 -7.20
C PHE A 107 2.05 -6.50 -6.42
N GLY A 108 2.71 -6.46 -5.27
CA GLY A 108 2.79 -7.57 -4.34
C GLY A 108 3.02 -7.05 -2.93
N VAL A 109 2.76 -7.93 -1.96
CA VAL A 109 2.76 -7.61 -0.54
C VAL A 109 3.38 -8.76 0.24
N TYR A 110 4.11 -8.40 1.28
CA TYR A 110 4.60 -9.34 2.28
C TYR A 110 3.64 -9.37 3.45
N PHE A 111 3.26 -10.57 3.87
CA PHE A 111 2.46 -10.81 5.06
C PHE A 111 3.28 -11.60 6.07
N ALA A 112 3.10 -11.28 7.34
CA ALA A 112 3.52 -12.11 8.46
C ALA A 112 2.29 -12.66 9.17
N ASP A 113 2.38 -13.91 9.60
CA ASP A 113 1.43 -14.53 10.52
C ASP A 113 1.63 -13.98 11.95
N ASP A 114 0.61 -14.13 12.79
CA ASP A 114 0.65 -13.86 14.25
C ASP A 114 1.58 -14.81 15.01
#